data_AF-X1DMJ4-F1
#
_entry.id   AF-X1DMJ4-F1
#
_cell.length_a   1.000
_cell.length_b   1.000
_cell.length_c   1.000
_cell.angle_alpha   90.00
_cell.angle_beta   90.00
_cell.angle_gamma   90.00
#
_symmetry.space_group_name_H-M   'P 1'
#
loop_
_entity.id
_entity.type
_entity.pdbx_description
1 polymer ?
#
loop_
_entity_poly.entity_id
_entity_poly.type
_entity_poly.pdbx_seq_one_letter_code
_entity_poly.pdbx_strand_id
1 'polypeptide(L)'
;GRRFPVIGRVCMDQCMIDVTNLPQVKIGDEVVLWGRQGQEEITVEEIAEKIGTINYEIVHMPDKKRVPKLFIKDGKPWKIKTRLGEKLL
;
A
#
# COMPACT_ATOMS: atom_id res chain seq x y z
N GLY A 1 13.15 0.73 -5.69
CA GLY A 1 12.32 -0.29 -5.04
C GLY A 1 12.81 -1.64 -5.52
N ARG A 2 12.46 -2.71 -4.81
CA ARG A 2 12.66 -4.10 -5.27
C ARG A 2 11.41 -4.87 -4.91
N ARG A 3 10.89 -5.66 -5.85
CA ARG A 3 9.68 -6.46 -5.64
C ARG A 3 10.02 -7.70 -4.80
N PHE A 4 9.18 -7.98 -3.81
CA PHE A 4 9.28 -9.15 -2.96
C PHE A 4 7.93 -9.88 -2.93
N PRO A 5 7.92 -11.23 -3.00
CA PRO A 5 6.68 -11.98 -2.99
C PRO A 5 6.10 -12.02 -1.57
N VAL A 6 4.77 -12.00 -1.49
CA VAL A 6 4.04 -12.39 -0.27
C VAL A 6 4.21 -13.90 -0.09
N ILE A 7 4.53 -14.33 1.13
CA ILE A 7 4.70 -15.73 1.51
C ILE A 7 3.74 -16.11 2.64
N GLY A 8 3.33 -17.37 2.64
CA GLY A 8 2.32 -17.86 3.58
C GLY A 8 0.92 -17.34 3.26
N ARG A 9 0.02 -17.41 4.25
CA ARG A 9 -1.35 -16.92 4.13
C ARG A 9 -1.42 -15.46 4.58
N VAL A 10 -2.20 -14.67 3.86
CA VAL A 10 -2.60 -13.33 4.30
C VAL A 10 -3.57 -13.48 5.48
N CYS A 11 -3.27 -12.81 6.60
CA CYS A 11 -4.15 -12.76 7.77
C CYS A 11 -5.08 -11.54 7.69
N MET A 12 -5.96 -11.36 8.69
CA MET A 12 -6.90 -10.24 8.71
C MET A 12 -6.21 -8.87 8.70
N ASP A 13 -5.09 -8.74 9.43
CA ASP A 13 -4.42 -7.45 9.64
C ASP A 13 -2.94 -7.44 9.25
N GLN A 14 -2.38 -8.59 8.82
CA GLN A 14 -0.94 -8.74 8.56
C GLN A 14 -0.68 -9.73 7.41
N CYS A 15 0.43 -9.56 6.72
CA CYS A 15 0.98 -10.52 5.77
C CYS A 15 2.52 -10.56 5.90
N MET A 16 3.13 -11.63 5.38
CA MET A 16 4.57 -11.80 5.40
C MET A 16 5.11 -11.69 3.98
N ILE A 17 6.27 -11.05 3.82
CA ILE A 17 6.99 -10.92 2.56
C ILE A 17 8.37 -11.57 2.68
N ASP A 18 8.81 -12.24 1.63
CA ASP A 18 10.15 -12.84 1.60
C ASP A 18 11.21 -11.80 1.26
N VAL A 19 11.94 -11.34 2.28
CA VAL A 19 13.05 -10.39 2.17
C VAL A 19 14.41 -11.05 2.36
N THR A 20 14.51 -12.38 2.24
CA THR A 20 15.74 -13.15 2.48
C THR A 20 16.94 -12.61 1.68
N ASN A 21 16.67 -12.11 0.47
CA ASN A 21 17.69 -11.54 -0.42
C ASN A 21 17.96 -10.04 -0.19
N LEU A 22 17.54 -9.47 0.95
CA LEU A 22 17.71 -8.07 1.34
C LEU A 22 18.15 -7.98 2.83
N PRO A 23 19.43 -8.23 3.14
CA PRO A 23 19.93 -8.32 4.51
C PRO A 23 19.88 -7.00 5.32
N GLN A 24 19.77 -5.86 4.64
CA GLN A 24 19.79 -4.53 5.25
C GLN A 24 18.42 -3.98 5.65
N VAL A 25 17.35 -4.78 5.56
CA VAL A 25 16.00 -4.33 5.92
C VAL A 25 15.89 -4.03 7.42
N LYS A 26 15.17 -2.98 7.77
CA LYS A 26 14.97 -2.54 9.16
C LYS A 26 13.50 -2.36 9.48
N ILE A 27 13.19 -2.46 10.77
CA ILE A 27 11.86 -2.11 11.28
C ILE A 27 11.59 -0.64 10.96
N GLY A 28 10.43 -0.37 10.37
CA GLY A 28 10.03 0.97 9.94
C GLY A 28 10.38 1.30 8.49
N ASP A 29 11.07 0.41 7.77
CA ASP A 29 11.26 0.58 6.33
C ASP A 29 9.92 0.57 5.58
N GLU A 30 9.82 1.42 4.58
CA GLU A 30 8.61 1.58 3.78
C GLU A 30 8.36 0.35 2.88
N VAL A 31 7.10 -0.11 2.89
CA VAL A 31 6.60 -1.12 1.95
C VAL A 31 5.50 -0.49 1.10
N VAL A 32 5.65 -0.56 -0.21
CA VAL A 32 4.68 -0.06 -1.19
C VAL A 32 3.86 -1.22 -1.75
N LEU A 33 2.57 -1.28 -1.41
CA LEU A 33 1.64 -2.33 -1.87
C LEU A 33 1.08 -2.05 -3.28
N TRP A 34 0.78 -0.78 -3.56
CA TRP A 34 0.61 -0.25 -4.92
C TRP A 34 1.28 1.12 -4.97
N GLY A 35 1.85 1.48 -6.12
CA GLY A 35 2.51 2.77 -6.36
C GLY A 35 3.97 2.60 -6.75
N ARG A 36 4.70 3.71 -6.76
CA ARG A 36 6.10 3.76 -7.23
C ARG A 36 7.09 3.85 -6.07
N GLN A 37 8.15 3.07 -6.14
CA GLN A 37 9.31 3.17 -5.26
C GLN A 37 10.60 3.11 -6.08
N GLY A 38 11.32 4.22 -6.20
CA GLY A 38 12.47 4.33 -7.11
C GLY A 38 12.05 4.08 -8.56
N GLN A 39 12.68 3.12 -9.23
CA GLN A 39 12.37 2.72 -10.62
C GLN A 39 11.29 1.62 -10.73
N GLU A 40 10.85 1.04 -9.62
CA GLU A 40 9.81 0.01 -9.59
C GLU A 40 8.45 0.63 -9.34
N GLU A 41 7.42 0.09 -9.97
CA GLU A 41 6.03 0.53 -9.79
C GLU A 41 5.09 -0.67 -9.84
N ILE A 42 4.13 -0.73 -8.92
CA ILE A 42 3.01 -1.68 -8.93
C ILE A 42 1.76 -0.88 -9.27
N THR A 43 1.17 -1.10 -10.43
CA THR A 43 -0.03 -0.39 -10.86
C THR A 43 -1.29 -1.05 -10.29
N VAL A 44 -2.39 -0.29 -10.25
CA VAL A 44 -3.69 -0.82 -9.84
C VAL A 44 -4.19 -1.86 -10.85
N GLU A 45 -3.89 -1.65 -12.13
CA GLU A 45 -4.19 -2.54 -13.24
C GLU A 45 -3.48 -3.89 -13.08
N GLU A 46 -2.20 -3.91 -12.70
CA GLU A 46 -1.47 -5.15 -12.45
C GLU A 46 -2.15 -5.99 -11.35
N ILE A 47 -2.62 -5.34 -10.28
CA ILE A 47 -3.32 -6.02 -9.17
C ILE A 47 -4.66 -6.56 -9.67
N ALA A 48 -5.39 -5.76 -10.46
CA ALA A 48 -6.69 -6.13 -11.00
C ALA A 48 -6.59 -7.38 -11.90
N GLU A 49 -5.59 -7.42 -12.79
CA GLU A 49 -5.30 -8.57 -13.65
C GLU A 49 -4.98 -9.83 -12.83
N LYS A 50 -4.16 -9.71 -11.79
CA LYS A 50 -3.76 -10.84 -10.94
C LYS A 50 -4.93 -11.51 -10.23
N ILE A 51 -5.98 -10.76 -9.88
CA ILE A 51 -7.13 -11.30 -9.15
C ILE A 51 -8.40 -11.42 -10.01
N GLY A 52 -8.30 -11.14 -11.32
CA GLY A 52 -9.41 -11.29 -12.27
C GLY A 52 -10.52 -10.25 -12.11
N THR A 53 -10.18 -8.99 -11.80
CA THR A 53 -11.14 -7.89 -11.65
C THR A 53 -10.73 -6.64 -12.46
N ILE A 54 -11.43 -5.53 -12.25
CA ILE A 54 -11.15 -4.20 -12.81
C ILE A 54 -10.49 -3.28 -11.78
N ASN A 55 -9.74 -2.29 -12.27
CA ASN A 55 -9.04 -1.32 -11.43
C ASN A 55 -9.97 -0.56 -10.46
N TYR A 56 -11.22 -0.28 -10.86
CA TYR A 56 -12.21 0.37 -10.00
C TYR A 56 -12.49 -0.41 -8.71
N GLU A 57 -12.52 -1.74 -8.75
CA GLU A 57 -12.73 -2.55 -7.54
C GLU A 57 -11.54 -2.44 -6.60
N ILE A 58 -10.31 -2.53 -7.14
CA ILE A 58 -9.08 -2.43 -6.36
C ILE A 58 -9.01 -1.11 -5.59
N VAL A 59 -9.37 0.02 -6.21
CA VAL A 59 -9.35 1.33 -5.55
C VAL A 59 -10.40 1.43 -4.43
N HIS A 60 -11.49 0.67 -4.52
CA HIS A 60 -12.58 0.69 -3.55
C HIS A 60 -12.46 -0.39 -2.46
N MET A 61 -11.61 -1.41 -2.64
CA MET A 61 -11.38 -2.50 -1.68
C MET A 61 -10.79 -2.06 -0.33
N PRO A 62 -9.83 -1.12 -0.25
CA PRO A 62 -9.27 -0.72 1.04
C PRO A 62 -10.34 -0.23 2.03
N ASP A 63 -10.33 -0.81 3.23
CA ASP A 63 -11.28 -0.47 4.27
C ASP A 63 -11.16 1.02 4.64
N LYS A 64 -12.24 1.77 4.37
CA LYS A 64 -12.30 3.23 4.56
C LYS A 64 -12.14 3.68 6.01
N LYS A 65 -12.34 2.79 6.98
CA LYS A 65 -12.20 3.04 8.42
C LYS A 65 -10.83 2.62 8.93
N ARG A 66 -10.33 1.45 8.52
CA ARG A 66 -9.06 0.89 9.02
C ARG A 66 -7.84 1.50 8.35
N VAL A 67 -7.94 1.92 7.08
CA VAL A 67 -6.84 2.50 6.31
C VAL A 67 -6.95 4.03 6.31
N PRO A 68 -6.02 4.76 6.98
CA PRO A 68 -5.96 6.22 6.92
C PRO A 68 -5.72 6.72 5.50
N LYS A 69 -6.33 7.87 5.16
CA LYS A 69 -6.13 8.55 3.88
C LYS A 69 -5.44 9.87 4.10
N LEU A 70 -4.26 10.03 3.51
CA LEU A 70 -3.51 11.29 3.47
C LEU A 70 -3.76 11.97 2.11
N PHE A 71 -4.27 13.19 2.15
CA PHE A 71 -4.51 14.01 0.96
C PHE A 71 -3.34 14.96 0.78
N ILE A 72 -2.79 14.98 -0.43
CA ILE A 72 -1.67 15.85 -0.82
C ILE A 72 -2.22 16.98 -1.70
N LYS A 73 -1.83 18.22 -1.43
CA LYS A 73 -2.13 19.41 -2.23
C LYS A 73 -0.84 20.21 -2.42
N ASP A 74 -0.54 20.61 -3.66
CA ASP A 74 0.68 21.36 -4.00
C ASP A 74 1.98 20.69 -3.49
N GLY A 75 2.02 19.35 -3.57
CA GLY A 75 3.15 18.53 -3.11
C GLY A 75 3.29 18.39 -1.59
N LYS A 76 2.35 18.91 -0.80
CA LYS A 76 2.38 18.86 0.66
C LYS A 76 1.16 18.15 1.25
N PRO A 77 1.30 17.46 2.39
CA PRO A 77 0.16 16.99 3.17
C PRO A 77 -0.81 18.15 3.49
N TRP A 78 -2.08 17.97 3.19
CA TRP A 78 -3.13 18.97 3.41
C TRP A 78 -4.22 18.49 4.37
N LYS A 79 -4.55 17.20 4.33
CA LYS A 79 -5.59 16.63 5.16
C LYS A 79 -5.31 15.17 5.45
N ILE A 80 -5.62 14.71 6.65
CA ILE A 80 -5.66 13.30 7.00
C ILE A 80 -7.06 12.90 7.44
N LYS A 81 -7.54 11.78 6.93
CA LYS A 81 -8.80 11.14 7.33
C LYS A 81 -8.49 9.78 7.93
N THR A 82 -8.91 9.58 9.18
CA THR A 82 -8.71 8.33 9.92
C THR A 82 -10.04 7.83 10.48
N ARG A 83 -10.05 6.69 11.17
CA ARG A 83 -11.21 6.22 11.94
C ARG A 83 -11.67 7.22 13.01
N LEU A 84 -10.75 8.02 13.55
CA LEU A 84 -11.01 8.97 14.63
C LEU A 84 -11.58 10.32 14.14
N GLY A 85 -11.65 10.53 12.82
CA GLY A 85 -12.14 11.76 12.22
C GLY A 85 -11.22 12.33 11.16
N GLU A 86 -11.51 13.56 10.74
CA GLU A 86 -10.74 14.33 9.75
C GLU A 86 -9.98 15.46 10.44
N LYS A 87 -8.72 15.68 10.02
CA LYS A 87 -7.87 16.78 10.51
C LYS A 87 -7.13 17.41 9.32
N LEU A 88 -7.15 18.74 9.26
CA LEU A 88 -6.32 19.51 8.33
C LEU A 88 -4.87 19.57 8.84
N LEU A 89 -3.92 19.48 7.92
CA LEU A 89 -2.47 19.52 8.19
C LEU A 89 -1.87 20.85 7.73
#